data_AF-A0AAD8Q990-F1
#
_entry.id   AF-A0AAD8Q990-F1
#
_cell.length_a   1.000
_cell.length_b   1.000
_cell.length_c   1.000
_cell.angle_alpha   90.00
_cell.angle_beta   90.00
_cell.angle_gamma   90.00
#
_symmetry.space_group_name_H-M   'P 1'
#
loop_
_entity.id
_entity.type
_entity.pdbx_description
1 polymer ?
#
loop_
_entity_poly.entity_id
_entity_poly.type
_entity_poly.pdbx_seq_one_letter_code
_entity_poly.pdbx_strand_id
1 'polypeptide(L)'
;MHIYTTTTTIISFATDKEARFAAKEATFKAHPSRRLSFHDITIVRRAVVEGKANPNGSGPPVAVIRGEREGEPGQTAMVSISHDGDYATAVCLGFEPATRDGKRAPGDEDDGVD
;
A
#
# COMPACT_ATOMS: atom_id res chain seq x y z
N MET A 1 8.01 -15.69 8.17
CA MET A 1 6.76 -15.32 8.89
C MET A 1 6.30 -14.00 8.31
N HIS A 2 5.06 -13.89 7.86
CA HIS A 2 4.52 -12.65 7.29
C HIS A 2 3.90 -11.83 8.43
N ILE A 3 4.51 -10.71 8.81
CA ILE A 3 3.94 -9.84 9.85
C ILE A 3 2.93 -8.92 9.18
N TYR A 4 1.68 -8.97 9.63
CA TYR A 4 0.62 -8.09 9.17
C TYR A 4 0.37 -7.00 10.22
N THR A 5 0.56 -5.75 9.81
CA THR A 5 0.29 -4.59 10.67
C THR A 5 -1.04 -3.99 10.25
N THR A 6 -2.00 -3.95 11.17
CA THR A 6 -3.28 -3.29 10.94
C THR A 6 -3.27 -1.93 11.61
N THR A 7 -3.53 -0.86 10.87
CA THR A 7 -3.68 0.48 11.47
C THR A 7 -4.99 1.13 11.08
N THR A 8 -5.63 1.77 12.06
CA THR A 8 -6.82 2.60 11.88
C THR A 8 -6.44 4.07 12.04
N THR A 9 -6.91 4.92 11.14
CA THR A 9 -6.82 6.38 11.27
C THR A 9 -8.22 6.97 11.21
N ILE A 10 -8.47 7.96 12.07
CA ILE A 10 -9.68 8.77 12.07
C ILE A 10 -9.28 10.23 11.89
N ILE A 11 -10.00 10.96 11.05
CA ILE A 11 -9.85 12.41 10.87
C ILE A 11 -11.23 13.09 10.97
N SER A 12 -11.24 14.36 11.38
CA SER A 12 -12.43 15.23 11.40
C SER A 12 -12.52 16.07 10.13
N PHE A 13 -13.74 16.47 9.74
CA PHE A 13 -14.15 17.10 8.48
C PHE A 13 -14.06 16.17 7.26
N ALA A 14 -15.10 15.39 6.98
CA ALA A 14 -15.08 14.37 5.94
C ALA A 14 -15.74 14.81 4.63
N THR A 15 -14.95 15.25 3.65
CA THR A 15 -15.31 15.07 2.24
C THR A 15 -14.56 13.86 1.67
N ASP A 16 -14.83 13.49 0.41
CA ASP A 16 -14.11 12.43 -0.29
C ASP A 16 -12.58 12.64 -0.30
N LYS A 17 -12.11 13.89 -0.28
CA LYS A 17 -10.67 14.20 -0.29
C LYS A 17 -10.02 13.86 1.03
N GLU A 18 -10.67 14.20 2.13
CA GLU A 18 -10.19 13.90 3.48
C GLU A 18 -10.26 12.39 3.73
N ALA A 19 -11.31 11.69 3.29
CA ALA A 19 -11.39 10.22 3.39
C ALA A 19 -10.19 9.52 2.71
N ARG A 20 -9.71 10.04 1.57
CA ARG A 20 -8.46 9.55 0.95
C ARG A 20 -7.22 9.90 1.75
N PHE A 21 -7.20 11.03 2.46
CA PHE A 21 -6.11 11.37 3.38
C PHE A 21 -6.06 10.41 4.56
N ALA A 22 -7.20 10.08 5.19
CA ALA A 22 -7.27 9.06 6.23
C ALA A 22 -6.70 7.72 5.76
N ALA A 23 -7.02 7.32 4.53
CA ALA A 23 -6.47 6.11 3.91
C ALA A 23 -4.95 6.18 3.73
N LYS A 24 -4.40 7.29 3.23
CA LYS A 24 -2.94 7.47 3.11
C LYS A 24 -2.24 7.40 4.47
N GLU A 25 -2.81 8.04 5.49
CA GLU A 25 -2.32 7.99 6.87
C GLU A 25 -2.32 6.57 7.44
N ALA A 26 -3.45 5.85 7.29
CA ALA A 26 -3.56 4.46 7.74
C ALA A 26 -2.53 3.56 7.03
N THR A 27 -2.32 3.76 5.73
CA THR A 27 -1.27 3.05 4.97
C THR A 27 0.13 3.41 5.46
N PHE A 28 0.45 4.68 5.66
CA PHE A 28 1.75 5.12 6.16
C PHE A 28 2.08 4.46 7.50
N LYS A 29 1.14 4.49 8.45
CA LYS A 29 1.32 3.91 9.79
C LYS A 29 1.40 2.38 9.79
N ALA A 30 0.71 1.72 8.85
CA ALA A 30 0.77 0.26 8.71
C ALA A 30 2.10 -0.26 8.12
N HIS A 31 2.99 0.63 7.64
CA HIS A 31 4.30 0.27 7.07
C HIS A 31 5.44 1.03 7.77
N PRO A 32 5.63 0.87 9.10
CA PRO A 32 6.60 1.64 9.86
C PRO A 32 8.05 1.34 9.50
N SER A 33 8.34 0.16 8.94
CA SER A 33 9.68 -0.23 8.51
C SER A 33 10.07 0.32 7.15
N ARG A 34 9.14 0.92 6.41
CA ARG A 34 9.39 1.53 5.11
C ARG A 34 9.59 3.03 5.23
N ARG A 35 10.51 3.58 4.45
CA ARG A 35 10.74 5.03 4.40
C ARG A 35 9.83 5.68 3.35
N LEU A 36 8.57 5.86 3.69
CA LEU A 36 7.55 6.38 2.78
C LEU A 36 7.32 7.89 2.94
N SER A 37 6.74 8.52 1.91
CA SER A 37 6.06 9.81 1.99
C SER A 37 4.60 9.66 1.49
N PHE A 38 3.75 10.65 1.76
CA PHE A 38 2.37 10.63 1.22
C PHE A 38 2.29 10.69 -0.31
N HIS A 39 3.36 11.10 -0.99
CA HIS A 39 3.44 11.09 -2.46
C HIS A 39 3.68 9.68 -3.02
N ASP A 40 4.22 8.77 -2.20
CA ASP A 40 4.50 7.39 -2.58
C ASP A 40 3.28 6.48 -2.45
N ILE A 41 2.21 6.98 -1.81
CA ILE A 41 0.96 6.27 -1.56
C ILE A 41 -0.13 6.84 -2.46
N THR A 42 -0.73 5.98 -3.28
CA THR A 42 -1.87 6.32 -4.14
C THR A 42 -3.05 5.41 -3.83
N ILE A 43 -4.20 6.00 -3.51
CA ILE A 43 -5.46 5.26 -3.31
C ILE A 43 -6.18 5.15 -4.65
N VAL A 44 -6.35 3.92 -5.14
CA VAL A 44 -7.05 3.62 -6.39
C VAL A 44 -8.24 2.71 -6.12
N ARG A 45 -9.31 2.82 -6.91
CA ARG A 45 -10.39 1.83 -6.92
C ARG A 45 -10.15 0.88 -8.09
N ARG A 46 -9.84 -0.37 -7.78
CA ARG A 46 -9.55 -1.37 -8.81
C ARG A 46 -10.82 -2.15 -9.10
N ALA A 47 -11.57 -1.78 -10.15
CA ALA A 47 -12.51 -2.74 -10.71
C ALA A 47 -11.74 -3.70 -11.62
N VAL A 48 -11.86 -4.99 -11.33
CA VAL A 48 -11.50 -6.04 -12.28
C VAL A 48 -12.73 -6.24 -13.16
N VAL A 49 -12.76 -5.62 -14.33
CA VAL A 49 -13.73 -5.96 -15.38
C VAL A 49 -12.96 -6.81 -16.38
N GLU A 50 -13.35 -8.09 -16.51
CA GLU A 50 -12.80 -9.01 -17.53
C GLU A 50 -11.25 -9.03 -17.59
N GLY A 51 -10.59 -9.07 -16.43
CA GLY A 51 -9.11 -9.17 -16.35
C GLY A 51 -8.34 -7.90 -16.70
N LYS A 52 -9.01 -6.78 -17.03
CA LYS A 52 -8.36 -5.47 -17.27
C LYS A 52 -8.57 -4.53 -16.08
N ALA A 53 -7.51 -3.82 -15.70
CA ALA A 53 -7.60 -2.79 -14.66
C ALA A 53 -8.42 -1.62 -15.20
N ASN A 54 -9.62 -1.40 -14.66
CA ASN A 54 -10.39 -0.20 -14.94
C ASN A 54 -10.05 0.88 -13.89
N PRO A 55 -9.31 1.95 -14.27
CA PRO A 55 -8.95 3.03 -13.35
C PRO A 55 -10.16 3.86 -12.89
N ASN A 56 -11.32 3.75 -13.54
CA ASN A 56 -12.59 4.40 -13.18
C ASN A 56 -13.57 3.45 -12.46
N GLY A 57 -13.09 2.30 -11.99
CA GLY A 57 -13.93 1.24 -11.45
C GLY A 57 -14.58 1.53 -10.09
N SER A 58 -15.80 1.04 -9.88
CA SER A 58 -16.48 0.94 -8.57
C SER A 58 -15.88 -0.12 -7.63
N GLY A 59 -14.67 -0.61 -7.91
CA GLY A 59 -14.05 -1.68 -7.12
C GLY A 59 -13.63 -1.23 -5.71
N PRO A 60 -13.33 -2.19 -4.82
CA PRO A 60 -12.83 -1.87 -3.49
C PRO A 60 -11.57 -1.00 -3.57
N PRO A 61 -11.40 -0.01 -2.68
CA PRO A 61 -10.20 0.81 -2.68
C PRO A 61 -8.99 -0.03 -2.26
N VAL A 62 -7.86 0.24 -2.90
CA VAL A 62 -6.56 -0.34 -2.55
C VAL A 62 -5.51 0.76 -2.51
N ALA A 63 -4.51 0.61 -1.65
CA ALA A 63 -3.35 1.49 -1.63
C ALA A 63 -2.23 0.88 -2.47
N VAL A 64 -1.76 1.64 -3.47
CA VAL A 64 -0.56 1.33 -4.23
C VAL A 64 0.59 2.14 -3.63
N ILE A 65 1.61 1.45 -3.16
CA ILE A 65 2.80 2.00 -2.51
C ILE A 65 3.98 1.82 -3.45
N ARG A 66 4.64 2.91 -3.84
CA ARG A 66 5.82 2.86 -4.71
C ARG A 66 6.98 2.11 -4.03
N GLY A 67 7.91 1.55 -4.82
CA GLY A 67 9.18 1.00 -4.30
C GLY A 67 10.02 2.10 -3.64
N GLU A 68 10.93 1.75 -2.72
CA GLU A 68 11.77 2.75 -2.05
C GLU A 68 12.85 3.31 -2.97
N ARG A 69 13.30 2.51 -3.93
CA ARG A 69 14.21 2.91 -4.99
C ARG A 69 13.59 2.68 -6.36
N GLU A 70 14.09 3.42 -7.34
CA GLU A 70 13.72 3.22 -8.74
C GLU A 70 14.09 1.78 -9.16
N GLY A 71 13.13 1.07 -9.76
CA GLY A 71 13.29 -0.34 -10.14
C GLY A 71 12.92 -1.36 -9.06
N GLU A 72 12.71 -0.95 -7.80
CA GLU A 72 12.19 -1.86 -6.77
C GLU A 72 10.67 -2.07 -6.93
N PRO A 73 10.17 -3.31 -6.71
CA PRO A 73 8.76 -3.58 -6.82
C PRO A 73 7.97 -2.78 -5.79
N GLY A 74 6.91 -2.12 -6.25
CA GLY A 74 5.91 -1.53 -5.36
C GLY A 74 5.11 -2.59 -4.61
N GLN A 75 4.28 -2.14 -3.68
CA GLN A 75 3.41 -2.99 -2.87
C GLN A 75 1.95 -2.55 -3.03
N THR A 76 1.02 -3.49 -2.93
CA THR A 76 -0.41 -3.19 -2.80
C THR A 76 -0.88 -3.59 -1.41
N ALA A 77 -1.60 -2.70 -0.75
CA ALA A 77 -2.20 -2.93 0.55
C ALA A 77 -3.73 -2.79 0.47
N MET A 78 -4.44 -3.65 1.21
CA MET A 78 -5.89 -3.58 1.31
C MET A 78 -6.27 -2.44 2.25
N VAL A 79 -7.23 -1.63 1.82
CA VAL A 79 -7.73 -0.49 2.60
C VAL A 79 -9.25 -0.53 2.63
N SER A 80 -9.82 -0.24 3.80
CA SER A 80 -11.23 0.09 3.95
C SER A 80 -11.36 1.55 4.33
N ILE A 81 -12.35 2.25 3.76
CA ILE A 81 -12.60 3.67 3.99
C ILE A 81 -14.09 3.82 4.32
N SER A 82 -14.40 4.54 5.38
CA SER A 82 -15.77 4.91 5.76
C SER A 82 -15.78 6.37 6.18
N HIS A 83 -16.90 7.05 5.96
CA HIS A 83 -17.12 8.38 6.51
C HIS A 83 -18.57 8.49 6.94
N ASP A 84 -18.80 9.21 8.04
CA ASP A 84 -20.12 9.52 8.57
C ASP A 84 -20.09 10.93 9.17
N GLY A 85 -21.07 11.76 8.78
CA GLY A 85 -21.10 13.18 9.10
C GLY A 85 -19.74 13.86 8.86
N ASP A 86 -19.17 14.42 9.93
CA ASP A 86 -17.90 15.15 9.93
C ASP A 86 -16.68 14.28 10.25
N TYR A 87 -16.76 12.96 10.14
CA TYR A 87 -15.62 12.07 10.42
C TYR A 87 -15.36 11.10 9.29
N ALA A 88 -14.09 10.85 9.01
CA ALA A 88 -13.66 9.78 8.11
C ALA A 88 -12.72 8.84 8.84
N THR A 89 -12.89 7.54 8.62
CA THR A 89 -12.04 6.48 9.13
C THR A 89 -11.48 5.64 7.99
N ALA A 90 -10.25 5.18 8.15
CA ALA A 90 -9.66 4.21 7.25
C ALA A 90 -8.86 3.16 8.01
N VAL A 91 -8.94 1.92 7.54
CA VAL A 91 -8.17 0.79 8.04
C VAL A 91 -7.28 0.28 6.92
N CYS A 92 -5.99 0.14 7.17
CA CYS A 92 -5.04 -0.44 6.25
C CYS A 92 -4.43 -1.72 6.82
N LEU A 93 -4.37 -2.76 5.98
CA LEU A 93 -3.62 -3.99 6.25
C LEU A 93 -2.27 -3.89 5.55
N GLY A 94 -1.25 -3.52 6.32
CA GLY A 94 0.14 -3.56 5.90
C GLY A 94 0.71 -4.96 6.04
N PHE A 95 1.67 -5.27 5.17
CA PHE A 95 2.42 -6.52 5.21
C PHE A 95 3.90 -6.19 5.13
N GLU A 96 4.68 -6.75 6.05
CA GLU A 96 6.13 -6.63 6.02
C GLU A 96 6.74 -7.86 5.32
N PRO A 97 7.36 -7.70 4.13
CA PRO A 97 8.10 -8.79 3.53
C PRO A 97 9.15 -9.23 4.54
N ALA A 98 9.18 -10.55 4.85
CA ALA A 98 10.25 -11.10 5.67
C ALA A 98 11.55 -10.55 5.11
N THR A 99 12.33 -9.87 5.96
CA THR A 99 13.68 -9.44 5.61
C THR A 99 14.30 -10.60 4.84
N ARG A 100 14.77 -10.33 3.62
CA ARG A 100 15.63 -11.29 2.95
C ARG A 100 16.84 -11.42 3.86
N ASP A 101 16.77 -12.32 4.84
CA ASP A 101 17.93 -12.90 5.50
C ASP A 101 18.86 -13.21 4.35
N GLY A 102 20.03 -12.57 4.32
CA GLY A 102 20.89 -12.37 3.15
C GLY A 102 21.44 -13.65 2.49
N LYS A 103 20.60 -14.62 2.22
CA LYS A 103 20.86 -15.77 1.37
C LYS A 103 20.57 -15.31 -0.05
N ARG A 104 21.65 -14.96 -0.75
CA ARG A 104 21.71 -14.96 -2.22
C ARG A 104 20.87 -16.13 -2.73
N ALA A 105 20.01 -15.87 -3.73
CA ALA A 105 19.26 -16.95 -4.35
C ALA A 105 20.27 -17.98 -4.88
N PRO A 106 20.06 -19.29 -4.65
CA PRO A 106 20.89 -20.29 -5.31
C PRO A 106 20.57 -20.22 -6.80
N GLY A 107 21.47 -19.63 -7.59
CA GLY A 107 21.29 -19.42 -9.03
C GLY A 107 22.03 -18.21 -9.62
N ASP A 108 22.60 -17.32 -8.81
CA ASP A 108 23.51 -16.28 -9.32
C ASP A 108 24.89 -16.91 -9.59
N GLU A 109 24.99 -17.74 -10.64
CA GLU A 109 26.27 -18.21 -11.18
C GLU A 109 27.07 -16.98 -11.65
N ASP A 110 28.24 -16.83 -11.05
CA ASP A 110 29.24 -15.86 -11.44
C ASP A 110 29.88 -16.37 -12.74
N ASP A 111 29.32 -15.97 -13.88
CA ASP A 111 29.96 -16.12 -15.18
C ASP A 111 31.20 -15.21 -15.19
N GLY A 112 32.27 -15.71 -14.57
CA GLY A 112 33.58 -15.10 -14.60
C GLY A 112 34.01 -14.90 -16.05
N VAL A 113 34.07 -13.64 -16.45
CA VAL A 113 34.78 -13.23 -17.67
C VAL A 113 36.28 -13.33 -17.38
N ASP A 114 36.98 -14.07 -18.26
CA ASP A 114 38.41 -14.45 -18.25
C ASP A 114 39.40 -13.47 -17.61
#